data_AF-A0A7J6HFL9-F1
#
_entry.id   AF-A0A7J6HFL9-F1
#
_cell.length_a   1.000
_cell.length_b   1.000
_cell.length_c   1.000
_cell.angle_alpha   90.00
_cell.angle_beta   90.00
_cell.angle_gamma   90.00
#
_symmetry.space_group_name_H-M   'P 1'
#
loop_
_entity.id
_entity.type
_entity.pdbx_description
1 polymer ?
#
loop_
_entity_poly.entity_id
_entity_poly.type
_entity_poly.pdbx_seq_one_letter_code
_entity_poly.pdbx_strand_id
1 'polypeptide(L)'
;QKVVIEVDMKNNKHRSKALEIALLKNGVVSVAFKGERKNQLEIIGEGIVDATGIAENLRKKQKVIIEVKMKCKKCRSKALAIAVGKKGVTSVAFKGESKNQIEVIGEGIVDAAGLAEMLRKKVGYANLVSVEEVRER
;
A
#
# COMPACT_ATOMS: atom_id res chain seq x y z
N GLN A 1 -5.30 3.45 -25.86
CA GLN A 1 -6.18 4.44 -25.22
C GLN A 1 -5.35 5.36 -24.33
N LYS A 2 -5.65 6.68 -24.32
CA LYS A 2 -5.03 7.64 -23.38
C LYS A 2 -6.09 8.12 -22.39
N VAL A 3 -5.76 8.12 -21.12
CA VAL A 3 -6.58 8.63 -20.01
C VAL A 3 -5.75 9.62 -19.20
N VAL A 4 -6.36 10.69 -18.72
CA VAL A 4 -5.72 11.64 -17.80
C VAL A 4 -6.59 11.75 -16.57
N ILE A 5 -6.00 11.54 -15.39
CA ILE A 5 -6.67 11.71 -14.11
C ILE A 5 -5.92 12.72 -13.25
N GLU A 6 -6.68 13.60 -12.60
CA GLU A 6 -6.16 14.55 -11.64
C GLU A 6 -6.28 13.97 -10.22
N VAL A 7 -5.16 13.88 -9.53
CA VAL A 7 -5.08 13.29 -8.19
C VAL A 7 -4.26 14.20 -7.30
N ASP A 8 -4.88 14.68 -6.21
CA ASP A 8 -4.19 15.52 -5.25
C ASP A 8 -3.15 14.70 -4.47
N MET A 9 -1.89 15.11 -4.57
CA MET A 9 -0.75 14.43 -3.95
C MET A 9 0.13 15.43 -3.20
N LYS A 10 0.27 15.22 -1.89
CA LYS A 10 0.94 16.17 -0.98
C LYS A 10 2.47 16.19 -1.11
N ASN A 11 3.11 15.10 -1.57
CA ASN A 11 4.57 15.02 -1.68
C ASN A 11 5.05 14.05 -2.78
N ASN A 12 6.35 14.06 -3.08
CA ASN A 12 6.95 13.20 -4.10
C ASN A 12 6.92 11.70 -3.77
N LYS A 13 6.86 11.34 -2.48
CA LYS A 13 6.74 9.93 -2.05
C LYS A 13 5.38 9.36 -2.45
N HIS A 14 4.30 10.13 -2.29
CA HIS A 14 2.96 9.75 -2.75
C HIS A 14 2.90 9.66 -4.29
N ARG A 15 3.58 10.55 -5.01
CA ARG A 15 3.68 10.50 -6.49
C ARG A 15 4.33 9.22 -7.00
N SER A 16 5.49 8.86 -6.45
CA SER A 16 6.18 7.63 -6.84
C SER A 16 5.30 6.38 -6.62
N LYS A 17 4.59 6.35 -5.49
CA LYS A 17 3.64 5.27 -5.18
C LYS A 17 2.44 5.24 -6.11
N ALA A 18 1.89 6.40 -6.47
CA ALA A 18 0.76 6.49 -7.39
C ALA A 18 1.09 5.90 -8.77
N LEU A 19 2.31 6.11 -9.28
CA LEU A 19 2.78 5.48 -10.51
C LEU A 19 2.79 3.95 -10.38
N GLU A 20 3.34 3.43 -9.29
CA GLU A 20 3.39 1.99 -9.04
C GLU A 20 1.98 1.38 -8.93
N ILE A 21 1.06 2.05 -8.22
CA ILE A 21 -0.33 1.58 -8.07
C ILE A 21 -1.06 1.58 -9.41
N ALA A 22 -0.91 2.64 -10.22
CA ALA A 22 -1.57 2.74 -11.52
C ALA A 22 -1.06 1.70 -12.53
N LEU A 23 0.24 1.38 -12.49
CA LEU A 23 0.85 0.35 -13.36
C LEU A 23 0.37 -1.08 -13.03
N LEU A 24 -0.12 -1.34 -11.81
CA LEU A 24 -0.63 -2.66 -11.43
C LEU A 24 -2.04 -2.96 -11.98
N LYS A 25 -2.66 -2.02 -12.70
CA LYS A 25 -4.03 -2.18 -13.21
C LYS A 25 -4.05 -2.76 -14.61
N ASN A 26 -5.01 -3.65 -14.84
CA ASN A 26 -5.18 -4.32 -16.13
C ASN A 26 -5.37 -3.30 -17.26
N GLY A 27 -4.73 -3.57 -18.39
CA GLY A 27 -4.78 -2.70 -19.56
C GLY A 27 -3.85 -1.48 -19.48
N VAL A 28 -3.19 -1.20 -18.36
CA VAL A 28 -2.22 -0.10 -18.25
C VAL A 28 -0.85 -0.55 -18.77
N VAL A 29 -0.31 0.18 -19.75
CA VAL A 29 1.00 -0.08 -20.37
C VAL A 29 2.05 0.90 -19.84
N SER A 30 1.69 2.18 -19.70
CA SER A 30 2.58 3.19 -19.14
C SER A 30 1.83 4.27 -18.40
N VAL A 31 2.51 4.90 -17.45
CA VAL A 31 1.97 5.97 -16.61
C VAL A 31 3.04 7.03 -16.41
N ALA A 32 2.68 8.30 -16.56
CA ALA A 32 3.57 9.42 -16.34
C ALA A 32 2.82 10.62 -15.75
N PHE A 33 3.49 11.42 -14.92
CA PHE A 33 2.98 12.74 -14.58
C PHE A 33 3.29 13.73 -15.71
N LYS A 34 2.30 14.51 -16.13
CA LYS A 34 2.50 15.62 -17.08
C LYS A 34 1.90 16.93 -16.56
N GLY A 35 2.28 18.02 -17.23
CA GLY A 35 1.73 19.36 -16.99
C GLY A 35 2.51 20.21 -15.99
N GLU A 36 2.26 21.52 -16.04
CA GLU A 36 2.81 22.52 -15.11
C GLU A 36 2.32 22.28 -13.66
N ARG A 37 1.09 21.75 -13.52
CA ARG A 37 0.53 21.26 -12.25
C ARG A 37 0.91 19.80 -12.07
N LYS A 38 1.79 19.53 -11.12
CA LYS A 38 2.44 18.23 -10.85
C LYS A 38 1.52 17.06 -10.41
N ASN A 39 0.20 17.15 -10.65
CA ASN A 39 -0.82 16.23 -10.13
C ASN A 39 -1.71 15.63 -11.25
N GLN A 40 -1.37 15.84 -12.53
CA GLN A 40 -2.03 15.17 -13.66
C GLN A 40 -1.28 13.90 -14.04
N LEU A 41 -1.93 12.75 -13.86
CA LEU A 41 -1.40 11.43 -14.17
C LEU A 41 -1.95 11.00 -15.53
N GLU A 42 -1.08 10.96 -16.53
CA GLU A 42 -1.38 10.39 -17.85
C GLU A 42 -1.15 8.89 -17.83
N ILE A 43 -2.14 8.15 -18.28
CA ILE A 43 -2.14 6.69 -18.36
C ILE A 43 -2.35 6.31 -19.82
N ILE A 44 -1.46 5.48 -20.34
CA ILE A 44 -1.55 4.89 -21.67
C ILE A 44 -1.79 3.40 -21.48
N GLY A 45 -2.83 2.91 -22.12
CA GLY A 45 -3.20 1.51 -22.04
C GLY A 45 -3.66 0.91 -23.36
N GLU A 46 -3.70 -0.42 -23.39
CA GLU A 46 -4.26 -1.24 -24.45
C GLU A 46 -5.63 -1.75 -24.01
N GLY A 47 -6.64 -1.70 -24.90
CA GLY A 47 -8.01 -2.03 -24.55
C GLY A 47 -8.68 -0.97 -23.67
N ILE A 48 -9.62 -1.40 -22.81
CA ILE A 48 -10.39 -0.53 -21.92
C ILE A 48 -9.60 -0.26 -20.64
N VAL A 49 -9.25 1.00 -20.42
CA VAL A 49 -8.65 1.47 -19.17
C VAL A 49 -9.75 1.98 -18.23
N ASP A 50 -9.95 1.30 -17.11
CA ASP A 50 -10.88 1.72 -16.05
C ASP A 50 -10.31 2.91 -15.25
N ALA A 51 -10.52 4.11 -15.77
CA ALA A 51 -10.08 5.35 -15.17
C ALA A 51 -10.64 5.54 -13.74
N THR A 52 -11.87 5.13 -13.50
CA THR A 52 -12.56 5.28 -12.21
C THR A 52 -11.94 4.36 -11.18
N GLY A 53 -11.78 3.07 -11.50
CA GLY A 53 -11.13 2.12 -10.62
C GLY A 53 -9.68 2.50 -10.32
N ILE A 54 -8.95 3.07 -11.28
CA ILE A 54 -7.59 3.60 -11.02
C ILE A 54 -7.65 4.76 -10.03
N ALA A 55 -8.52 5.75 -10.25
CA ALA A 55 -8.65 6.91 -9.38
C ALA A 55 -9.06 6.52 -7.94
N GLU A 56 -9.99 5.56 -7.78
CA GLU A 56 -10.40 5.05 -6.48
C GLU A 56 -9.24 4.37 -5.74
N ASN A 57 -8.46 3.54 -6.42
CA ASN A 57 -7.31 2.88 -5.80
C ASN A 57 -6.22 3.88 -5.39
N LEU A 58 -6.02 4.95 -6.15
CA LEU A 58 -5.08 6.01 -5.78
C LEU A 58 -5.51 6.80 -4.54
N ARG A 59 -6.81 6.85 -4.24
CA ARG A 59 -7.36 7.51 -3.04
C ARG A 59 -7.55 6.57 -1.86
N LYS A 60 -7.47 5.25 -2.09
CA LYS A 60 -7.69 4.23 -1.07
C LYS A 60 -6.54 4.19 -0.08
N LYS A 61 -6.85 4.23 1.22
CA LYS A 61 -5.92 3.85 2.28
C LYS A 61 -6.42 2.61 2.97
N GLN A 62 -5.50 1.76 3.38
CA GLN A 62 -5.82 0.55 4.12
C GLN A 62 -5.07 0.52 5.44
N LYS A 63 -5.77 0.09 6.48
CA LYS A 63 -5.21 -0.26 7.77
C LYS A 63 -5.30 -1.77 7.94
N VAL A 64 -4.16 -2.39 8.22
CA VAL A 64 -4.05 -3.83 8.42
C VAL A 64 -3.49 -4.07 9.82
N ILE A 65 -4.15 -4.92 10.60
CA ILE A 65 -3.65 -5.38 11.90
C ILE A 65 -3.24 -6.84 11.79
N ILE A 66 -1.99 -7.13 12.13
CA ILE A 66 -1.46 -8.50 12.19
C ILE A 66 -0.94 -8.75 13.60
N GLU A 67 -1.47 -9.77 14.27
CA GLU A 67 -0.91 -10.26 15.52
C GLU A 67 0.28 -11.17 15.22
N VAL A 68 1.40 -10.99 15.92
CA VAL A 68 2.62 -11.78 15.72
C VAL A 68 3.22 -12.20 17.06
N LYS A 69 3.48 -13.50 17.22
CA LYS A 69 4.14 -14.07 18.40
C LYS A 69 5.65 -13.82 18.33
N MET A 70 6.09 -12.67 18.85
CA MET A 70 7.50 -12.26 18.84
C MET A 70 8.14 -12.53 20.21
N LYS A 71 9.13 -13.43 20.26
CA LYS A 71 9.80 -13.82 21.52
C LYS A 71 10.97 -12.91 21.92
N CYS A 72 11.45 -12.04 21.02
CA CYS A 72 12.72 -11.33 21.20
C CYS A 72 12.76 -9.94 20.55
N LYS A 73 13.67 -9.07 21.01
CA LYS A 73 13.87 -7.73 20.41
C LYS A 73 14.28 -7.81 18.93
N LYS A 74 15.19 -8.73 18.58
CA LYS A 74 15.59 -8.98 17.17
C LYS A 74 14.40 -9.39 16.30
N CYS A 75 13.47 -10.16 16.85
CA CYS A 75 12.26 -10.64 16.20
C CYS A 75 11.34 -9.46 15.85
N ARG A 76 11.19 -8.50 16.78
CA ARG A 76 10.43 -7.26 16.57
C ARG A 76 11.05 -6.40 15.47
N SER A 77 12.36 -6.16 15.51
CA SER A 77 13.05 -5.39 14.46
C SER A 77 12.88 -6.03 13.08
N LYS A 78 12.99 -7.36 13.01
CA LYS A 78 12.78 -8.12 11.75
C LYS A 78 11.34 -8.01 11.24
N ALA A 79 10.36 -8.07 12.14
CA ALA A 79 8.95 -7.96 11.77
C ALA A 79 8.62 -6.58 11.19
N LEU A 80 9.14 -5.50 11.79
CA LEU A 80 9.02 -4.14 11.25
C LEU A 80 9.69 -4.02 9.88
N ALA A 81 10.92 -4.54 9.74
CA ALA A 81 11.64 -4.49 8.46
C ALA A 81 10.85 -5.19 7.34
N ILE A 82 10.23 -6.34 7.64
CA ILE A 82 9.35 -7.05 6.68
C ILE A 82 8.13 -6.21 6.33
N ALA A 83 7.46 -5.61 7.32
CA ALA A 83 6.27 -4.80 7.10
C ALA A 83 6.56 -3.53 6.29
N VAL A 84 7.61 -2.77 6.63
CA VAL A 84 8.04 -1.57 5.89
C VAL A 84 8.46 -1.90 4.47
N GLY A 85 9.07 -3.07 4.26
CA GLY A 85 9.51 -3.52 2.94
C GLY A 85 8.38 -3.94 2.00
N LYS A 86 7.12 -4.01 2.46
CA LYS A 86 5.99 -4.34 1.59
C LYS A 86 5.54 -3.14 0.77
N LYS A 87 5.22 -3.41 -0.50
CA LYS A 87 4.65 -2.44 -1.43
C LYS A 87 3.35 -1.86 -0.87
N GLY A 88 3.11 -0.58 -1.16
CA GLY A 88 1.94 0.16 -0.66
C GLY A 88 2.08 0.68 0.78
N VAL A 89 2.97 0.13 1.61
CA VAL A 89 3.08 0.52 3.04
C VAL A 89 3.61 1.95 3.20
N THR A 90 2.91 2.75 3.99
CA THR A 90 3.25 4.14 4.34
C THR A 90 3.72 4.29 5.78
N SER A 91 3.14 3.51 6.69
CA SER A 91 3.46 3.55 8.11
C SER A 91 3.32 2.16 8.73
N VAL A 92 4.13 1.90 9.75
CA VAL A 92 4.02 0.70 10.58
C VAL A 92 4.20 1.08 12.04
N ALA A 93 3.47 0.43 12.93
CA ALA A 93 3.62 0.64 14.37
C ALA A 93 3.30 -0.65 15.13
N PHE A 94 3.93 -0.82 16.29
CA PHE A 94 3.47 -1.84 17.24
C PHE A 94 2.27 -1.33 18.04
N LYS A 95 1.28 -2.19 18.21
CA LYS A 95 0.04 -1.96 18.97
C LYS A 95 -0.24 -3.11 19.94
N GLY A 96 -1.28 -2.92 20.75
CA GLY A 96 -1.66 -3.83 21.84
C GLY A 96 -0.81 -3.60 23.09
N GLU A 97 -1.36 -3.92 24.26
CA GLU A 97 -0.68 -3.75 25.55
C GLU A 97 0.68 -4.46 25.59
N SER A 98 0.73 -5.66 25.01
CA SER A 98 1.96 -6.48 24.92
C SER A 98 2.85 -6.16 23.72
N LYS A 99 2.49 -5.17 22.88
CA LYS A 99 3.18 -4.85 21.62
C LYS A 99 3.36 -6.09 20.72
N ASN A 100 2.34 -6.93 20.69
CA ASN A 100 2.24 -8.17 19.90
C ASN A 100 1.51 -7.96 18.57
N GLN A 101 0.94 -6.79 18.33
CA GLN A 101 0.29 -6.46 17.06
C GLN A 101 1.12 -5.49 16.23
N ILE A 102 1.09 -5.66 14.92
CA ILE A 102 1.65 -4.75 13.94
C ILE A 102 0.48 -4.09 13.22
N GLU A 103 0.35 -2.78 13.42
CA GLU A 103 -0.50 -1.92 12.61
C GLU A 103 0.29 -1.49 11.39
N VAL A 104 -0.28 -1.70 10.21
CA VAL A 104 0.28 -1.30 8.93
C VAL A 104 -0.73 -0.38 8.25
N ILE A 105 -0.29 0.82 7.91
CA ILE A 105 -1.05 1.73 7.05
C ILE A 105 -0.40 1.71 5.68
N GLY A 106 -1.21 1.62 4.63
CA GLY A 106 -0.75 1.74 3.26
C GLY A 106 -1.72 2.50 2.37
N GLU A 107 -1.21 2.90 1.21
CA GLU A 107 -1.94 3.57 0.14
C GLU A 107 -2.09 2.60 -1.04
N GLY A 108 -3.26 2.61 -1.65
CA GLY A 108 -3.63 1.64 -2.67
C GLY A 108 -3.81 0.24 -2.11
N ILE A 109 -3.20 -0.74 -2.77
CA ILE A 109 -3.34 -2.16 -2.45
C ILE A 109 -2.23 -2.59 -1.50
N VAL A 110 -2.60 -3.00 -0.29
CA VAL A 110 -1.70 -3.66 0.66
C VAL A 110 -2.00 -5.16 0.67
N ASP A 111 -1.04 -5.97 0.23
CA ASP A 111 -1.13 -7.44 0.29
C ASP A 111 -1.02 -7.95 1.73
N ALA A 112 -2.14 -7.88 2.45
CA ALA A 112 -2.25 -8.29 3.85
C ALA A 112 -1.99 -9.79 4.04
N ALA A 113 -2.48 -10.61 3.12
CA ALA A 113 -2.30 -12.06 3.16
C ALA A 113 -0.84 -12.46 2.98
N GLY A 114 -0.16 -11.95 1.95
CA GLY A 114 1.25 -12.22 1.71
C GLY A 114 2.16 -11.58 2.75
N LEU A 115 1.78 -10.45 3.37
CA LEU A 115 2.48 -9.93 4.54
C LEU A 115 2.38 -10.88 5.74
N ALA A 116 1.17 -11.35 6.07
CA ALA A 116 0.96 -12.31 7.16
C ALA A 116 1.73 -13.61 6.90
N GLU A 117 1.71 -14.12 5.67
CA GLU A 117 2.48 -15.30 5.26
C GLU A 117 3.99 -15.11 5.43
N MET A 118 4.54 -13.96 5.00
CA MET A 118 5.96 -13.68 5.16
C MET A 118 6.38 -13.59 6.63
N LEU A 119 5.52 -13.04 7.49
CA LEU A 119 5.75 -13.00 8.94
C LEU A 119 5.74 -14.40 9.55
N ARG A 120 4.78 -15.27 9.14
CA ARG A 120 4.76 -16.70 9.52
C ARG A 120 6.07 -17.40 9.19
N LYS A 121 6.58 -17.19 7.98
CA LYS A 121 7.81 -17.82 7.48
C LYS A 121 9.07 -17.30 8.17
N LYS A 122 9.17 -15.99 8.43
CA LYS A 122 10.44 -15.35 8.81
C LYS A 122 10.56 -14.96 10.28
N VAL A 123 9.45 -14.84 11.01
CA VAL A 123 9.41 -14.33 12.38
C VAL A 123 8.82 -15.37 13.34
N GLY A 124 7.69 -15.96 12.97
CA GLY A 124 6.94 -16.91 13.80
C GLY A 124 5.44 -16.76 13.58
N TYR A 125 4.63 -17.41 14.41
CA TYR A 125 3.16 -17.38 14.28
C TYR A 125 2.64 -15.95 14.09
N ALA A 126 1.87 -15.75 13.02
CA ALA A 126 1.23 -14.49 12.71
C ALA A 126 -0.22 -14.73 12.26
N ASN A 127 -1.15 -13.90 12.74
CA ASN A 127 -2.56 -13.95 12.40
C ASN A 127 -3.01 -12.60 11.84
N LEU A 128 -3.72 -12.63 10.71
CA LEU A 128 -4.33 -11.44 10.15
C LEU A 128 -5.60 -11.15 10.96
N VAL A 129 -5.63 -10.04 11.68
CA VAL A 129 -6.70 -9.69 12.62
C VAL A 129 -7.77 -8.85 11.92
N SER A 130 -7.38 -7.78 11.22
CA SER A 130 -8.31 -6.96 10.47
C SER A 130 -7.66 -6.31 9.24
N VAL A 131 -8.50 -6.02 8.25
CA VAL A 131 -8.19 -5.20 7.08
C VAL A 131 -9.33 -4.21 6.92
N GLU A 132 -9.04 -2.93 7.08
CA GLU A 132 -10.01 -1.84 7.06
C GLU A 132 -9.63 -0.83 6.00
N GLU A 133 -10.63 -0.31 5.28
CA GLU A 133 -10.43 0.86 4.43
C GLU A 133 -10.48 2.12 5.31
N VAL A 134 -9.43 2.93 5.24
CA VAL A 134 -9.35 4.21 5.92
C VAL A 134 -9.67 5.29 4.90
N ARG A 135 -10.72 6.06 5.14
CA ARG A 135 -11.01 7.28 4.36
C ARG A 135 -10.56 8.47 5.18
N GLU A 136 -9.75 9.35 4.58
CA GLU A 136 -9.58 10.69 5.15
C GLU A 136 -10.95 11.38 5.07
N ARG A 137 -11.48 11.81 6.22
CA ARG A 137 -12.70 12.61 6.31
C ARG A 137 -12.44 14.03 5.83
#